data_AF-A0A1Z3HUF7-F1
#
_entry.id   AF-A0A1Z3HUF7-F1
#
_cell.length_a   1.000
_cell.length_b   1.000
_cell.length_c   1.000
_cell.angle_alpha   90.00
_cell.angle_beta   90.00
_cell.angle_gamma   90.00
#
_symmetry.space_group_name_H-M   'P 1'
#
loop_
_entity.id
_entity.type
_entity.pdbx_description
1 polymer ?
#
loop_
_entity_poly.entity_id
_entity_poly.type
_entity_poly.pdbx_seq_one_letter_code
_entity_poly.pdbx_strand_id
1 'polypeptide(L)'
;MNPTIRCRQASMADLPDILRLYAQPDLDNGKVLSTAAATSILEHLDSYPDYHLYVALGDSRVVGTFALLIMDNLVHAGTPSAVIEAVAVDPSWQHQGVGTYMMYYALRLVSKRAVTKLPCHRV
;
A
#
# COMPACT_ATOMS: atom_id res chain seq x y z
N MET A 1 -14.34 -19.93 -7.45
CA MET A 1 -14.38 -18.62 -8.13
C MET A 1 -13.26 -17.79 -7.55
N ASN A 2 -12.36 -17.23 -8.36
CA ASN A 2 -11.38 -16.28 -7.82
C ASN A 2 -12.13 -15.01 -7.41
N PRO A 3 -11.96 -14.53 -6.17
CA PRO A 3 -12.64 -13.32 -5.76
C PRO A 3 -12.18 -12.14 -6.63
N THR A 4 -13.11 -11.26 -6.98
CA THR A 4 -12.79 -10.09 -7.80
C THR A 4 -12.10 -9.06 -6.93
N ILE A 5 -10.78 -8.94 -7.08
CA ILE A 5 -10.00 -7.92 -6.38
C ILE A 5 -9.97 -6.62 -7.18
N ARG A 6 -10.10 -5.48 -6.49
CA ARG A 6 -9.84 -4.15 -7.04
C ARG A 6 -8.95 -3.34 -6.10
N CYS A 7 -8.01 -2.59 -6.67
CA CYS A 7 -7.21 -1.63 -5.92
C CYS A 7 -7.67 -0.19 -6.16
N ARG A 8 -7.60 0.64 -5.11
CA ARG A 8 -7.79 2.10 -5.16
C ARG A 8 -6.98 2.79 -4.07
N GLN A 9 -6.82 4.10 -4.17
CA GLN A 9 -6.28 4.90 -3.07
C GLN A 9 -7.16 4.73 -1.82
N ALA A 10 -6.51 4.68 -0.67
CA ALA A 10 -7.15 4.60 0.63
C ALA A 10 -7.90 5.91 0.94
N SER A 11 -8.94 5.79 1.75
CA SER A 11 -9.70 6.89 2.33
C SER A 11 -9.74 6.73 3.84
N MET A 12 -10.17 7.77 4.56
CA MET A 12 -10.34 7.70 6.02
C MET A 12 -11.26 6.57 6.46
N ALA A 13 -12.25 6.21 5.65
CA ALA A 13 -13.17 5.11 5.95
C ALA A 13 -12.49 3.74 5.97
N ASP A 14 -11.31 3.60 5.36
CA ASP A 14 -10.56 2.35 5.30
C ASP A 14 -9.66 2.13 6.51
N LEU A 15 -9.41 3.18 7.32
CA LEU A 15 -8.47 3.14 8.44
C LEU A 15 -8.73 2.02 9.45
N PRO A 16 -9.99 1.71 9.84
CA PRO A 16 -10.24 0.59 10.74
C PRO A 16 -9.74 -0.74 10.18
N ASP A 17 -9.96 -1.00 8.88
CA ASP A 17 -9.48 -2.23 8.25
C ASP A 17 -7.97 -2.23 8.03
N ILE A 18 -7.38 -1.08 7.68
CA ILE A 18 -5.92 -0.95 7.51
C ILE A 18 -5.22 -1.23 8.84
N LEU A 19 -5.67 -0.63 9.94
CA LEU A 19 -5.12 -0.87 11.28
C LEU A 19 -5.30 -2.34 11.70
N ARG A 20 -6.45 -2.96 11.36
CA ARG A 20 -6.66 -4.39 11.56
C ARG A 20 -5.65 -5.24 10.78
N LEU A 21 -5.28 -4.85 9.55
CA LEU A 21 -4.25 -5.53 8.77
C LEU A 21 -2.84 -5.34 9.36
N TYR A 22 -2.50 -4.15 9.86
CA TYR A 22 -1.19 -3.89 10.49
C TYR A 22 -1.04 -4.57 11.86
N ALA A 23 -2.15 -4.81 12.56
CA ALA A 23 -2.15 -5.51 13.84
C ALA A 23 -1.73 -7.00 13.75
N GLN A 24 -1.51 -7.54 12.55
CA GLN A 24 -1.05 -8.91 12.36
C GLN A 24 0.29 -9.18 13.10
N PRO A 25 0.52 -10.42 13.59
CA PRO A 25 1.73 -10.76 14.34
C PRO A 25 3.05 -10.43 13.64
N ASP A 26 3.10 -10.65 12.32
CA ASP A 26 4.31 -10.47 11.51
C ASP A 26 4.56 -9.00 11.10
N LEU A 27 3.64 -8.09 11.41
CA LEU A 27 3.74 -6.65 11.16
C LEU A 27 3.97 -5.90 12.46
N ASP A 28 2.90 -5.51 13.16
CA ASP A 28 3.02 -4.72 14.40
C ASP A 28 2.59 -5.50 15.64
N ASN A 29 2.19 -6.77 15.52
CA ASN A 29 1.81 -7.64 16.63
C ASN A 29 0.83 -6.95 17.62
N GLY A 30 -0.24 -6.40 17.07
CA GLY A 30 -1.28 -5.66 17.79
C GLY A 30 -0.92 -4.23 18.21
N LYS A 31 0.32 -3.76 18.00
CA LYS A 31 0.77 -2.41 18.39
C LYS A 31 0.48 -1.38 17.29
N VAL A 32 -0.80 -1.14 17.05
CA VAL A 32 -1.26 -0.18 16.03
C VAL A 32 -1.67 1.15 16.63
N LEU A 33 -1.69 2.18 15.77
CA LEU A 33 -2.17 3.51 16.13
C LEU A 33 -3.66 3.50 16.50
N SER A 34 -4.08 4.50 17.27
CA SER A 34 -5.50 4.81 17.40
C SER A 34 -6.03 5.32 16.05
N THR A 35 -7.34 5.14 15.80
CA THR A 35 -7.97 5.64 14.57
C THR A 35 -7.79 7.15 14.41
N ALA A 36 -7.83 7.91 15.50
CA ALA A 36 -7.60 9.36 15.47
C ALA A 36 -6.18 9.71 15.03
N ALA A 37 -5.16 9.05 15.59
CA ALA A 37 -3.77 9.28 15.18
C ALA A 37 -3.51 8.85 13.73
N ALA A 38 -4.08 7.72 13.31
CA ALA A 38 -3.99 7.26 11.93
C ALA A 38 -4.68 8.21 10.94
N THR A 39 -5.80 8.82 11.35
CA THR A 39 -6.50 9.86 10.56
C THR A 39 -5.59 11.05 10.34
N SER A 40 -4.98 11.61 11.38
CA SER A 40 -4.07 12.76 11.25
C SER A 40 -2.86 12.45 10.36
N ILE A 41 -2.33 11.22 10.42
CA ILE A 41 -1.24 10.81 9.53
C ILE A 41 -1.72 10.73 8.08
N LEU A 42 -2.87 10.09 7.80
CA LEU A 42 -3.36 9.95 6.44
C LEU A 42 -3.71 11.31 5.82
N GLU A 43 -4.25 12.25 6.61
CA GLU A 43 -4.46 13.66 6.22
C GLU A 43 -3.14 14.35 5.85
N HIS A 44 -2.10 14.12 6.64
CA HIS A 44 -0.79 14.69 6.37
C HIS A 44 -0.14 14.06 5.14
N LEU A 45 -0.40 12.78 4.86
CA LEU A 45 0.10 12.10 3.66
C LEU A 45 -0.39 12.75 2.37
N ASP A 46 -1.63 13.25 2.35
CA ASP A 46 -2.18 13.97 1.19
C ASP A 46 -1.41 15.27 0.84
N SER A 47 -0.57 15.78 1.75
CA SER A 47 0.34 16.91 1.46
C SER A 47 1.55 16.50 0.62
N TYR A 48 1.91 15.22 0.58
CA TYR A 48 2.97 14.72 -0.28
C TYR A 48 2.39 14.42 -1.66
N PRO A 49 2.92 15.02 -2.73
CA PRO A 49 2.34 14.89 -4.07
C PRO A 49 2.33 13.43 -4.55
N ASP A 50 3.33 12.66 -4.13
CA ASP A 50 3.65 11.36 -4.70
C ASP A 50 3.82 10.24 -3.66
N TYR A 51 3.24 10.42 -2.47
CA TYR A 51 3.21 9.37 -1.44
C TYR A 51 1.77 9.07 -1.03
N HIS A 52 1.29 7.91 -1.46
CA HIS A 52 -0.12 7.54 -1.31
C HIS A 52 -0.27 6.14 -0.74
N LEU A 53 -1.26 5.97 0.13
CA LEU A 53 -1.68 4.66 0.65
C LEU A 53 -2.77 4.07 -0.25
N TYR A 54 -2.69 2.78 -0.55
CA TYR A 54 -3.62 2.07 -1.41
C TYR A 54 -4.17 0.83 -0.71
N VAL A 55 -5.42 0.49 -1.03
CA VAL A 55 -6.10 -0.70 -0.50
C VAL A 55 -6.53 -1.63 -1.63
N ALA A 56 -6.47 -2.93 -1.36
CA ALA A 56 -7.11 -3.97 -2.15
C ALA A 56 -8.46 -4.32 -1.51
N LEU A 57 -9.52 -4.30 -2.31
CA LEU A 57 -10.87 -4.67 -1.92
C LEU A 57 -11.19 -6.07 -2.43
N GLY A 58 -11.69 -6.93 -1.54
CA GLY A 58 -12.26 -8.24 -1.84
C GLY A 58 -13.56 -8.39 -1.07
N ASP A 59 -14.64 -8.85 -1.72
CA ASP A 59 -15.98 -8.97 -1.11
C ASP A 59 -16.44 -7.71 -0.34
N SER A 60 -16.14 -6.53 -0.91
CA SER A 60 -16.46 -5.20 -0.34
C SER A 60 -15.75 -4.83 0.98
N ARG A 61 -14.73 -5.59 1.40
CA ARG A 61 -13.87 -5.26 2.54
C ARG A 61 -12.43 -5.02 2.09
N VAL A 62 -11.67 -4.29 2.88
CA VAL A 62 -10.22 -4.16 2.64
C VAL A 62 -9.54 -5.46 3.06
N VAL A 63 -8.85 -6.07 2.11
CA VAL A 63 -8.15 -7.37 2.24
C VAL A 63 -6.64 -7.24 2.04
N GLY A 64 -6.17 -6.07 1.65
CA GLY A 64 -4.75 -5.77 1.56
C GLY A 64 -4.49 -4.27 1.50
N THR A 65 -3.26 -3.88 1.81
CA THR A 65 -2.80 -2.50 1.77
C THR A 65 -1.35 -2.44 1.31
N PHE A 66 -0.94 -1.33 0.70
CA PHE A 66 0.45 -0.98 0.45
C PHE A 66 0.56 0.55 0.32
N ALA A 67 1.70 1.11 0.72
CA ALA A 67 2.04 2.50 0.45
C ALA A 67 2.99 2.57 -0.76
N LEU A 68 2.82 3.61 -1.58
CA LEU A 68 3.65 3.87 -2.76
C LEU A 68 4.17 5.31 -2.71
N LEU A 69 5.48 5.44 -2.60
CA LEU A 69 6.21 6.71 -2.75
C LEU A 69 6.88 6.74 -4.13
N ILE A 70 6.76 7.84 -4.85
CA ILE A 70 7.57 8.15 -6.03
C ILE A 70 8.37 9.41 -5.71
N MET A 71 9.69 9.36 -5.91
CA MET A 71 10.60 10.43 -5.52
C MET A 71 11.58 10.74 -6.65
N ASP A 72 11.92 12.02 -6.78
CA ASP A 72 13.01 12.46 -7.63
C ASP A 72 14.34 11.91 -7.11
N ASN A 73 15.29 11.71 -8.03
CA ASN A 73 16.57 11.13 -7.71
C ASN A 73 17.68 11.81 -8.53
N LEU A 74 18.83 12.07 -7.92
CA LEU A 74 19.99 12.65 -8.62
C LEU A 74 20.81 11.59 -9.38
N VAL A 75 20.73 10.32 -8.97
CA VAL A 75 21.36 9.23 -9.73
C VAL A 75 20.51 8.85 -10.94
N HIS A 76 21.03 8.00 -11.83
CA HIS A 76 20.33 7.56 -13.04
C HIS A 76 19.80 8.73 -13.89
N ALA A 77 20.59 9.81 -13.97
CA ALA A 77 20.29 11.01 -14.77
C ALA A 77 18.93 11.65 -14.44
N GLY A 78 18.55 11.72 -13.16
CA GLY A 78 17.30 12.37 -12.78
C GLY A 78 16.08 11.44 -12.78
N THR A 79 16.24 10.16 -13.15
CA THR A 79 15.08 9.28 -13.29
C THR A 79 14.44 9.00 -11.93
N PRO A 80 13.11 9.21 -11.76
CA PRO A 80 12.47 9.00 -10.47
C PRO A 80 12.58 7.55 -9.99
N SER A 81 12.61 7.38 -8.67
CA SER A 81 12.55 6.09 -7.98
C SER A 81 11.15 5.88 -7.41
N ALA A 82 10.72 4.63 -7.28
CA ALA A 82 9.52 4.28 -6.54
C ALA A 82 9.86 3.39 -5.34
N VAL A 83 9.16 3.53 -4.23
CA VAL A 83 9.24 2.65 -3.05
C VAL A 83 7.86 2.12 -2.77
N ILE A 84 7.75 0.80 -2.59
CA ILE A 84 6.55 0.15 -2.09
C ILE A 84 6.87 -0.37 -0.69
N GLU A 85 6.02 -0.02 0.26
CA GLU A 85 6.21 -0.40 1.67
C GLU A 85 4.87 -0.66 2.35
N ALA A 86 4.93 -1.03 3.64
CA ALA A 86 3.77 -1.30 4.48
C ALA A 86 2.76 -2.25 3.80
N VAL A 87 3.29 -3.26 3.10
CA VAL A 87 2.49 -4.25 2.37
C VAL A 87 1.91 -5.24 3.37
N ALA A 88 0.58 -5.34 3.41
CA ALA A 88 -0.11 -6.33 4.22
C ALA A 88 -1.23 -6.97 3.41
N VAL A 89 -1.43 -8.28 3.61
CA VAL A 89 -2.57 -9.03 3.06
C VAL A 89 -3.25 -9.72 4.23
N ASP A 90 -4.58 -9.68 4.26
CA ASP A 90 -5.37 -10.40 5.24
C ASP A 90 -5.01 -11.89 5.23
N PRO A 91 -4.78 -12.55 6.39
CA PRO A 91 -4.41 -13.97 6.43
C PRO A 91 -5.37 -14.88 5.68
N SER A 92 -6.67 -14.57 5.69
CA SER A 92 -7.68 -15.36 4.97
C SER A 92 -7.66 -15.17 3.45
N TRP A 93 -6.88 -14.21 2.95
CA TRP A 93 -6.69 -13.85 1.54
C TRP A 93 -5.26 -14.07 1.05
N GLN A 94 -4.35 -14.53 1.92
CA GLN A 94 -3.00 -14.92 1.55
C GLN A 94 -3.01 -16.15 0.64
N HIS A 95 -1.93 -16.30 -0.15
CA HIS A 95 -1.76 -17.38 -1.13
C HIS A 95 -2.85 -17.45 -2.23
N GLN A 96 -3.70 -16.43 -2.37
CA GLN A 96 -4.74 -16.32 -3.40
C GLN A 96 -4.41 -15.28 -4.49
N GLY A 97 -3.17 -14.78 -4.51
CA GLY A 97 -2.69 -13.82 -5.51
C GLY A 97 -3.01 -12.35 -5.22
N VAL A 98 -3.57 -12.00 -4.04
CA VAL A 98 -3.85 -10.60 -3.67
C VAL A 98 -2.59 -9.73 -3.66
N GLY A 99 -1.53 -10.20 -3.01
CA GLY A 99 -0.24 -9.50 -2.98
C GLY A 99 0.32 -9.26 -4.39
N THR A 100 0.29 -10.29 -5.23
CA THR A 100 0.68 -10.20 -6.65
C THR A 100 -0.15 -9.16 -7.41
N TYR A 101 -1.47 -9.16 -7.22
CA TYR A 101 -2.35 -8.17 -7.83
C TYR A 101 -2.02 -6.73 -7.38
N MET A 102 -1.77 -6.52 -6.08
CA MET A 102 -1.34 -5.21 -5.56
C MET A 102 -0.03 -4.75 -6.18
N MET A 103 0.97 -5.63 -6.31
CA MET A 103 2.24 -5.27 -6.94
C MET A 103 2.07 -4.92 -8.43
N TYR A 104 1.25 -5.66 -9.18
CA TYR A 104 0.93 -5.29 -10.56
C TYR A 104 0.23 -3.93 -10.66
N TYR A 105 -0.69 -3.64 -9.74
CA TYR A 105 -1.35 -2.35 -9.69
C TYR A 105 -0.35 -1.22 -9.38
N ALA A 106 0.54 -1.40 -8.41
CA ALA A 106 1.60 -0.46 -8.08
C ALA A 106 2.55 -0.22 -9.27
N LEU A 107 2.99 -1.29 -9.93
CA LEU A 107 3.79 -1.20 -11.16
C LEU A 107 3.09 -0.39 -12.25
N ARG A 108 1.77 -0.59 -12.45
CA ARG A 108 0.99 0.17 -13.43
C ARG A 108 0.90 1.66 -13.08
N LEU A 109 0.86 2.03 -11.80
CA LEU A 109 0.92 3.44 -11.38
C LEU A 109 2.30 4.05 -11.70
N VAL A 110 3.34 3.30 -11.40
CA VAL A 110 4.75 3.68 -11.58
C VAL A 110 5.12 3.81 -13.07
N SER A 111 4.65 2.90 -13.94
CA SER A 111 4.92 2.92 -15.38
C SER A 111 4.40 4.19 -16.07
N LYS A 112 3.40 4.88 -15.50
CA LYS A 112 2.93 6.16 -16.02
C LYS A 112 3.92 7.31 -15.82
N ARG A 113 4.99 7.10 -15.04
CA ARG A 113 5.94 8.15 -14.61
C ARG A 113 7.41 7.85 -14.97
N ALA A 114 7.67 6.87 -15.84
CA ALA A 114 9.01 6.53 -16.35
C ALA A 114 10.07 6.22 -15.25
N VAL A 115 9.70 5.42 -14.24
CA VAL A 115 10.56 5.03 -13.11
C VAL A 115 11.42 3.80 -13.45
N THR A 116 12.69 3.77 -13.01
CA THR A 116 13.63 2.66 -13.27
C THR A 116 13.83 1.68 -12.10
N LYS A 117 13.48 2.05 -10.86
CA LYS A 117 13.84 1.24 -9.68
C LYS A 117 12.75 1.19 -8.62
N LEU A 118 12.55 -0.02 -8.09
CA LEU A 118 11.81 -0.35 -6.88
C LEU A 118 12.77 -1.05 -5.90
N PRO A 119 13.18 -0.42 -4.78
CA PRO A 119 13.89 -1.14 -3.73
C PRO A 119 12.87 -2.07 -3.06
N CYS A 120 13.00 -3.36 -3.32
CA CYS A 120 12.28 -4.39 -2.60
C CYS A 120 13.14 -4.79 -1.39
N HIS A 121 12.76 -4.41 -0.18
CA HIS A 121 13.21 -5.18 0.98
C HIS A 121 12.52 -6.54 0.88
N ARG A 122 13.29 -7.62 0.72
CA ARG A 122 12.79 -8.99 0.86
C ARG A 122 12.15 -9.09 2.23
N VAL A 123 10.83 -9.23 2.25
CA VAL A 123 10.10 -9.82 3.38
C VAL A 123 10.32 -11.32 3.32
#